data_AF-A0A963IN03-F1
#
_entry.id   AF-A0A963IN03-F1
#
_cell.length_a   1.000
_cell.length_b   1.000
_cell.length_c   1.000
_cell.angle_alpha   90.00
_cell.angle_beta   90.00
_cell.angle_gamma   90.00
#
_symmetry.space_group_name_H-M   'P 1'
#
loop_
_entity.id
_entity.type
_entity.pdbx_description
1 polymer ?
#
loop_
_entity_poly.entity_id
_entity_poly.type
_entity_poly.pdbx_seq_one_letter_code
_entity_poly.pdbx_strand_id
1 'polypeptide(L)'
;MAGGVLPSDLMLTSEQVKMMRRAGMSIGAHTVTHPIIGRLGPDEVRAEIVGSKEFLESLLQERVGLFAYPNGQPTLDYRREDAEAIRSLGFDAAVTTASGVADADSDLMQLPRFTPWERTRLRFGVRLFRNILQNPGLRAGQLAD
;
A
#
# COMPACT_ATOMS: atom_id res chain seq x y z
N MET A 1 20.53 -10.71 -26.84
CA MET A 1 20.05 -10.58 -25.45
C MET A 1 21.24 -10.20 -24.60
N ALA A 2 21.26 -9.02 -24.00
CA ALA A 2 22.34 -8.63 -23.08
C ALA A 2 21.94 -9.08 -21.66
N GLY A 3 22.32 -10.30 -21.29
CA GLY A 3 22.11 -10.85 -19.95
C GLY A 3 23.22 -10.36 -19.02
N GLY A 4 23.03 -9.20 -18.40
CA GLY A 4 23.86 -8.78 -17.27
C GLY A 4 23.48 -9.54 -16.02
N VAL A 5 24.45 -9.82 -15.14
CA VAL A 5 24.17 -10.30 -13.78
C VAL A 5 23.48 -9.16 -13.03
N LEU A 6 22.28 -9.39 -12.53
CA LEU A 6 21.58 -8.40 -11.71
C LEU A 6 22.32 -8.23 -10.38
N PRO A 7 22.44 -6.99 -9.86
CA PRO A 7 22.94 -6.76 -8.52
C PRO A 7 22.11 -7.53 -7.48
N SER A 8 22.75 -8.02 -6.42
CA SER A 8 22.08 -8.72 -5.31
C SER A 8 21.58 -7.77 -4.22
N ASP A 9 21.80 -6.46 -4.38
CA ASP A 9 21.56 -5.39 -3.41
C ASP A 9 20.45 -4.42 -3.87
N LEU A 10 19.43 -4.92 -4.57
CA LEU A 10 18.34 -4.11 -5.11
C LEU A 10 17.35 -3.60 -4.05
N MET A 11 17.45 -4.07 -2.81
CA MET A 11 16.57 -3.70 -1.69
C MET A 11 17.30 -2.80 -0.70
N LEU A 12 16.53 -1.95 0.00
CA LEU A 12 17.07 -1.18 1.12
C LEU A 12 17.54 -2.12 2.22
N THR A 13 18.73 -1.85 2.74
CA THR A 13 19.24 -2.49 3.95
C THR A 13 18.56 -1.92 5.20
N SER A 14 18.58 -2.70 6.28
CA SER A 14 18.08 -2.28 7.60
C SER A 14 18.66 -0.94 8.07
N GLU A 15 19.94 -0.67 7.80
CA GLU A 15 20.58 0.59 8.17
C GLU A 15 20.12 1.78 7.30
N GLN A 16 19.85 1.55 6.01
CA GLN A 16 19.25 2.56 5.14
C GLN A 16 17.82 2.90 5.58
N VAL A 17 17.03 1.89 5.97
CA VAL A 17 15.67 2.10 6.50
C VAL A 17 15.72 2.95 7.78
N LYS A 18 16.61 2.63 8.73
CA LYS A 18 16.82 3.47 9.93
C LYS A 18 17.27 4.88 9.60
N MET A 19 18.16 5.05 8.62
CA MET A 19 18.63 6.36 8.17
C MET A 19 17.48 7.20 7.61
N MET A 20 16.66 6.62 6.73
CA MET A 20 15.47 7.28 6.18
C MET A 20 14.48 7.69 7.28
N ARG A 21 14.25 6.80 8.26
CA ARG A 21 13.39 7.11 9.41
C ARG A 21 13.93 8.29 10.21
N ARG A 22 15.23 8.31 10.56
CA ARG A 22 15.89 9.43 11.25
C ARG A 22 15.86 10.74 10.46
N ALA A 23 15.79 10.66 9.14
CA ALA A 23 15.64 11.82 8.26
C ALA A 23 14.19 12.33 8.15
N GLY A 24 13.24 11.74 8.87
CA GLY A 24 11.84 12.18 8.94
C GLY A 24 10.89 11.47 7.98
N MET A 25 11.34 10.43 7.28
CA MET A 25 10.46 9.64 6.41
C MET A 25 9.58 8.69 7.24
N SER A 26 8.37 8.44 6.75
CA SER A 26 7.49 7.38 7.28
C SER A 26 7.83 6.05 6.63
N ILE A 27 7.80 4.97 7.42
CA ILE A 27 8.02 3.59 6.96
C ILE A 27 6.75 2.79 7.27
N GLY A 28 6.23 2.07 6.27
CA GLY A 28 5.01 1.25 6.37
C GLY A 28 5.27 -0.20 5.98
N ALA A 29 4.38 -1.08 6.40
CA ALA A 29 4.41 -2.51 6.10
C ALA A 29 3.96 -2.81 4.66
N HIS A 30 4.52 -3.86 4.06
CA HIS A 30 4.23 -4.25 2.68
C HIS A 30 4.33 -5.76 2.46
N THR A 31 3.86 -6.55 3.43
CA THR A 31 4.04 -8.01 3.52
C THR A 31 5.51 -8.43 3.67
N VAL A 32 5.76 -9.71 3.94
CA VAL A 32 7.11 -10.27 4.11
C VAL A 32 7.71 -10.64 2.75
N THR A 33 6.92 -11.36 1.93
CA THR A 33 7.42 -11.96 0.68
C THR A 33 6.80 -11.35 -0.59
N HIS A 34 5.99 -10.30 -0.45
CA HIS A 34 5.26 -9.66 -1.55
C HIS A 34 4.32 -10.63 -2.33
N PRO A 35 3.53 -11.49 -1.67
CA PRO A 35 2.55 -12.31 -2.37
C PRO A 35 1.32 -11.49 -2.73
N ILE A 36 0.57 -11.95 -3.74
CA ILE A 36 -0.78 -11.43 -4.00
C ILE A 36 -1.73 -12.01 -2.95
N ILE A 37 -1.97 -11.26 -1.88
CA ILE A 37 -2.64 -11.77 -0.67
C ILE A 37 -4.08 -12.25 -0.93
N GLY A 38 -4.76 -11.73 -1.96
CA GLY A 38 -6.08 -12.21 -2.39
C GLY A 38 -6.08 -13.66 -2.88
N ARG A 39 -4.91 -14.26 -3.12
CA ARG A 39 -4.73 -15.67 -3.51
C ARG A 39 -4.40 -16.59 -2.34
N LEU A 40 -4.23 -16.04 -1.14
CA LEU A 40 -3.78 -16.79 0.04
C LEU A 40 -4.95 -17.14 0.97
N GLY A 41 -4.71 -18.15 1.81
CA GLY A 41 -5.58 -18.47 2.94
C GLY A 41 -5.48 -17.42 4.06
N PRO A 42 -6.50 -17.29 4.94
CA PRO A 42 -6.52 -16.28 6.00
C PRO A 42 -5.29 -16.28 6.93
N ASP A 43 -4.80 -17.48 7.30
CA ASP A 43 -3.64 -17.61 8.18
C ASP A 43 -2.34 -17.14 7.51
N GLU A 44 -2.18 -17.42 6.21
CA GLU A 44 -1.04 -16.98 5.42
C GLU A 44 -1.06 -15.45 5.23
N VAL A 45 -2.23 -14.88 4.93
CA VAL A 45 -2.42 -13.42 4.87
C VAL A 45 -2.03 -12.78 6.20
N ARG A 46 -2.49 -13.34 7.32
CA ARG A 46 -2.16 -12.83 8.65
C ARG A 46 -0.66 -12.91 8.92
N ALA A 47 -0.01 -14.03 8.61
CA ALA A 47 1.43 -14.20 8.81
C ALA A 47 2.25 -13.18 8.00
N GLU A 48 1.88 -12.95 6.74
CA GLU A 48 2.52 -11.96 5.86
C GLU A 48 2.38 -10.52 6.39
N ILE A 49 1.18 -10.15 6.85
CA ILE A 49 0.93 -8.80 7.39
C ILE A 49 1.65 -8.61 8.73
N VAL A 50 1.43 -9.52 9.69
CA VAL A 50 1.99 -9.42 11.04
C VAL A 50 3.50 -9.51 11.02
N GLY A 51 4.08 -10.46 10.29
CA GLY A 51 5.53 -10.61 10.20
C GLY A 51 6.22 -9.37 9.65
N SER A 52 5.63 -8.72 8.64
CA SER A 52 6.19 -7.47 8.09
C SER A 52 6.10 -6.30 9.07
N LYS A 53 5.01 -6.22 9.85
CA LYS A 53 4.83 -5.22 10.90
C LYS A 53 5.83 -5.42 12.02
N GLU A 54 5.87 -6.61 12.61
CA GLU A 54 6.75 -6.94 13.75
C GLU A 54 8.23 -6.77 13.41
N PHE A 55 8.64 -7.16 12.19
CA PHE A 55 10.00 -6.94 11.72
C PHE A 55 10.36 -5.44 11.72
N LEU A 56 9.51 -4.59 11.15
CA LEU A 56 9.74 -3.16 11.07
C LEU A 56 9.66 -2.49 12.46
N GLU A 57 8.72 -2.89 13.31
CA GLU A 57 8.59 -2.37 14.68
C GLU A 57 9.82 -2.74 15.52
N SER A 58 10.33 -3.96 15.38
CA SER A 58 11.59 -4.38 16.00
C SER A 58 12.80 -3.61 15.45
N LEU A 59 12.84 -3.38 14.14
CA LEU A 59 13.95 -2.66 13.51
C LEU A 59 13.99 -1.17 13.90
N LEU A 60 12.83 -0.54 14.01
CA LEU A 60 12.67 0.90 14.21
C LEU A 60 12.44 1.27 15.69
N GLN A 61 12.05 0.31 16.53
CA GLN A 61 11.64 0.54 17.93
C GLN A 61 10.46 1.52 18.06
N GLU A 62 9.57 1.49 17.07
CA GLU A 62 8.40 2.38 16.95
C GLU A 62 7.23 1.61 16.33
N ARG A 63 5.99 2.05 16.60
CA ARG A 63 4.79 1.46 15.99
C ARG A 63 4.73 1.69 14.48
N VAL A 64 4.35 0.66 13.72
CA VAL A 64 4.10 0.74 12.28
C VAL A 64 2.60 0.70 12.01
N GLY A 65 2.05 1.87 11.65
CA GLY A 65 0.61 2.08 11.46
C GLY A 65 0.13 2.07 10.01
N LEU A 66 1.03 2.04 9.02
CA LEU A 66 0.68 2.13 7.60
C LEU A 66 0.94 0.82 6.86
N PHE A 67 0.06 0.46 5.94
CA PHE A 67 0.20 -0.72 5.09
C PHE A 67 0.05 -0.37 3.59
N ALA A 68 0.72 -1.11 2.72
CA ALA A 68 0.48 -1.09 1.28
C ALA A 68 0.21 -2.51 0.78
N TYR A 69 -0.83 -2.70 -0.02
CA TYR A 69 -1.13 -4.00 -0.63
C TYR A 69 -0.14 -4.30 -1.77
N PRO A 70 0.45 -5.52 -1.85
CA PRO A 70 1.21 -5.96 -3.01
C PRO A 70 0.39 -5.87 -4.29
N ASN A 71 0.90 -5.15 -5.29
CA ASN A 71 0.19 -4.68 -6.51
C ASN A 71 -1.06 -3.80 -6.27
N GLY A 72 -1.91 -4.16 -5.30
CA GLY A 72 -2.92 -3.30 -4.69
C GLY A 72 -4.15 -3.00 -5.53
N GLN A 73 -4.46 -3.78 -6.56
CA GLN A 73 -5.74 -3.70 -7.24
C GLN A 73 -6.85 -4.29 -6.36
N PRO A 74 -7.89 -3.50 -6.01
CA PRO A 74 -9.05 -4.02 -5.26
C PRO A 74 -9.69 -5.21 -5.97
N THR A 75 -10.19 -6.17 -5.19
CA THR A 75 -10.86 -7.41 -5.61
C THR A 75 -10.01 -8.41 -6.40
N LEU A 76 -8.90 -7.98 -7.03
CA LEU A 76 -7.96 -8.87 -7.70
C LEU A 76 -6.77 -9.26 -6.81
N ASP A 77 -6.13 -8.27 -6.19
CA ASP A 77 -4.89 -8.49 -5.44
C ASP A 77 -5.11 -8.67 -3.94
N TYR A 78 -6.27 -8.22 -3.44
CA TYR A 78 -6.73 -8.38 -2.08
C TYR A 78 -8.27 -8.36 -2.04
N ARG A 79 -8.85 -8.89 -0.97
CA ARG A 79 -10.30 -9.00 -0.72
C ARG A 79 -10.74 -8.01 0.34
N ARG A 80 -12.06 -7.81 0.47
CA ARG A 80 -12.63 -6.96 1.53
C ARG A 80 -12.30 -7.50 2.93
N GLU A 81 -12.30 -8.82 3.12
CA GLU A 81 -11.92 -9.41 4.40
C GLU A 81 -10.47 -9.10 4.79
N ASP A 82 -9.56 -8.98 3.82
CA ASP A 82 -8.16 -8.64 4.08
C ASP A 82 -8.03 -7.20 4.62
N ALA A 83 -8.88 -6.27 4.17
CA ALA A 83 -8.95 -4.90 4.69
C ALA A 83 -9.43 -4.87 6.16
N GLU A 84 -10.42 -5.69 6.52
CA GLU A 84 -10.86 -5.81 7.91
C GLU A 84 -9.80 -6.50 8.79
N ALA A 85 -9.07 -7.48 8.25
CA ALA A 85 -7.95 -8.08 8.94
C ALA A 85 -6.86 -7.03 9.26
N ILE A 86 -6.49 -6.19 8.29
CA ILE A 86 -5.53 -5.09 8.50
C ILE A 86 -6.05 -4.12 9.58
N ARG A 87 -7.33 -3.74 9.55
CA ARG A 87 -7.94 -2.92 10.60
C ARG A 87 -7.80 -3.56 11.98
N SER A 88 -8.13 -4.85 12.09
CA SER A 88 -8.08 -5.61 13.35
C SER A 88 -6.66 -5.76 13.91
N LEU A 89 -5.65 -5.69 13.04
CA LEU A 89 -4.22 -5.73 13.41
C LEU A 89 -3.69 -4.36 13.85
N GLY A 90 -4.56 -3.36 13.96
CA GLY A 90 -4.25 -2.05 14.52
C GLY A 90 -3.42 -1.18 13.57
N PHE A 91 -3.66 -1.26 12.26
CA PHE A 91 -3.18 -0.27 11.29
C PHE A 91 -4.10 0.96 11.25
N ASP A 92 -3.51 2.13 11.02
CA ASP A 92 -4.23 3.41 10.89
C ASP A 92 -4.77 3.61 9.47
N ALA A 93 -4.01 3.18 8.47
CA ALA A 93 -4.41 3.26 7.06
C ALA A 93 -3.70 2.23 6.19
N ALA A 94 -4.32 1.88 5.07
CA ALA A 94 -3.73 1.07 4.02
C ALA A 94 -4.02 1.65 2.63
N VAL A 95 -3.01 1.59 1.75
CA VAL A 95 -3.07 2.21 0.42
C VAL A 95 -3.12 1.18 -0.71
N THR A 96 -3.93 1.46 -1.71
CA THR A 96 -4.17 0.61 -2.89
C THR A 96 -3.50 1.20 -4.12
N THR A 97 -3.75 0.63 -5.29
CA THR A 97 -3.45 1.24 -6.60
C THR A 97 -4.72 1.61 -7.39
N ALA A 98 -5.87 1.60 -6.71
CA ALA A 98 -7.11 2.13 -7.27
C ALA A 98 -6.92 3.62 -7.58
N SER A 99 -7.09 3.99 -8.86
CA SER A 99 -6.88 5.37 -9.29
C SER A 99 -7.96 6.28 -8.72
N GLY A 100 -7.55 7.27 -7.92
CA GLY A 100 -8.47 8.21 -7.30
C GLY A 100 -7.76 9.17 -6.36
N VAL A 101 -8.56 9.97 -5.66
CA VAL A 101 -8.12 10.89 -4.61
C VAL A 101 -8.87 10.51 -3.34
N ALA A 102 -8.15 10.38 -2.22
CA ALA A 102 -8.78 10.14 -0.92
C ALA A 102 -9.44 11.43 -0.40
N ASP A 103 -10.57 11.26 0.26
CA ASP A 103 -11.37 12.28 0.96
C ASP A 103 -11.78 11.78 2.36
N ALA A 104 -12.64 12.54 3.05
CA ALA A 104 -13.07 12.21 4.41
C ALA A 104 -13.95 10.96 4.52
N ASP A 105 -14.60 10.55 3.42
CA ASP A 105 -15.49 9.39 3.37
C ASP A 105 -14.77 8.13 2.88
N SER A 106 -13.46 8.24 2.59
CA SER A 106 -12.63 7.13 2.16
C SER A 106 -12.49 6.05 3.23
N ASP A 107 -12.62 4.79 2.82
CA ASP A 107 -12.18 3.69 3.69
C ASP A 107 -10.67 3.78 3.90
N LEU A 108 -10.27 4.08 5.14
CA LEU A 108 -8.86 4.19 5.54
C LEU A 108 -8.05 2.95 5.22
N MET A 109 -8.67 1.76 5.15
CA MET A 109 -7.96 0.53 4.80
C MET A 109 -7.84 0.30 3.28
N GLN A 110 -8.34 1.22 2.46
CA GLN A 110 -8.38 1.08 1.01
C GLN A 110 -8.13 2.42 0.29
N LEU A 111 -7.27 3.28 0.85
CA LEU A 111 -7.02 4.61 0.31
C LEU A 111 -6.53 4.55 -1.14
N PRO A 112 -7.20 5.24 -2.08
CA PRO A 112 -6.83 5.20 -3.48
C PRO A 112 -5.51 5.94 -3.72
N ARG A 113 -4.75 5.46 -4.70
CA ARG A 113 -3.56 6.14 -5.22
C ARG A 113 -3.52 6.03 -6.73
N PHE A 114 -2.93 7.02 -7.36
CA PHE A 114 -2.62 6.95 -8.78
C PHE A 114 -1.12 7.10 -8.98
N THR A 115 -0.62 6.40 -9.99
CA THR A 115 0.80 6.40 -10.31
C THR A 115 1.14 7.62 -11.18
N PRO A 116 2.19 8.40 -10.85
CA PRO A 116 2.42 9.67 -11.49
C PRO A 116 3.20 9.55 -12.82
N TRP A 117 2.81 8.67 -13.75
CA TRP A 117 3.56 8.39 -15.00
C TRP A 117 3.64 9.55 -16.03
N GLU A 118 3.12 10.74 -15.70
CA GLU A 118 3.04 11.82 -16.70
C GLU A 118 4.36 12.55 -16.80
N ARG A 119 4.89 12.66 -18.02
CA ARG A 119 6.20 13.28 -18.27
C ARG A 119 6.15 14.82 -18.26
N THR A 120 4.97 15.42 -18.38
CA THR A 120 4.82 16.88 -18.44
C THR A 120 3.91 17.40 -17.33
N ARG A 121 4.23 18.59 -16.82
CA ARG A 121 3.45 19.26 -15.77
C ARG A 121 1.99 19.46 -16.18
N LEU A 122 1.73 19.79 -17.44
CA LEU A 122 0.37 19.99 -17.96
C LEU A 122 -0.43 18.68 -17.92
N ARG A 123 0.12 17.57 -18.43
CA ARG A 123 -0.59 16.28 -18.40
C ARG A 123 -0.78 15.77 -16.98
N PHE A 124 0.22 15.98 -16.12
CA PHE A 124 0.09 15.70 -14.69
C PHE A 124 -1.05 16.50 -14.06
N GLY A 125 -1.13 17.81 -14.34
CA GLY A 125 -2.22 18.68 -13.87
C GLY A 125 -3.60 18.26 -14.39
N VAL A 126 -3.70 17.90 -15.67
CA VAL A 126 -4.93 17.36 -16.26
C VAL A 126 -5.33 16.06 -15.57
N ARG A 127 -4.39 15.15 -15.29
CA ARG A 127 -4.69 13.91 -14.56
C ARG A 127 -5.11 14.18 -13.11
N LEU A 128 -4.47 15.12 -12.41
CA LEU A 128 -4.90 15.52 -11.07
C LEU A 128 -6.34 16.01 -11.07
N PHE A 129 -6.66 16.94 -11.98
CA PHE A 129 -8.03 17.46 -12.12
C PHE A 129 -9.02 16.36 -12.48
N ARG A 130 -8.64 15.49 -13.42
CA ARG A 130 -9.43 14.31 -13.79
C ARG A 130 -9.66 13.40 -12.58
N ASN A 131 -8.67 13.10 -11.76
CA ASN A 131 -8.85 12.23 -10.59
C ASN A 131 -9.72 12.88 -9.51
N ILE A 132 -9.65 14.20 -9.35
CA ILE A 132 -10.54 14.95 -8.45
C ILE A 132 -11.99 14.88 -8.97
N LEU A 133 -12.22 15.08 -10.27
CA LEU A 133 -13.55 15.02 -10.88
C LEU A 133 -14.09 13.58 -11.00
N GLN A 134 -13.19 12.64 -11.25
CA GLN A 134 -13.44 11.20 -11.27
C GLN A 134 -13.34 10.61 -9.87
N ASN A 135 -13.69 11.41 -8.85
CA ASN A 135 -13.99 10.91 -7.52
C ASN A 135 -15.52 10.71 -7.30
N PRO A 136 -16.28 9.96 -8.13
CA PRO A 136 -17.66 9.60 -7.82
C PRO A 136 -17.75 8.37 -6.88
N GLY A 137 -16.63 7.88 -6.33
CA GLY A 137 -16.47 6.47 -5.96
C GLY A 137 -16.25 6.10 -4.49
N LEU A 138 -16.40 7.02 -3.55
CA LEU A 138 -16.58 6.70 -2.12
C LEU A 138 -17.92 7.18 -1.56
N ARG A 139 -18.82 7.66 -2.42
CA ARG A 139 -20.26 7.75 -2.11
C ARG A 139 -20.96 6.40 -2.09
N ALA A 140 -20.29 5.33 -2.56
CA ALA A 140 -20.86 4.00 -2.75
C ALA A 140 -20.18 2.97 -1.82
N GLY A 141 -20.32 3.12 -0.51
CA GLY A 141 -20.23 1.94 0.36
C GLY A 141 -21.46 1.02 0.26
N GLN A 142 -22.47 1.35 -0.56
CA GLN A 142 -23.87 1.15 -0.15
C GLN A 142 -24.87 0.83 -1.29
N LEU A 143 -24.43 0.41 -2.50
CA LEU A 143 -25.34 0.02 -3.60
C LEU A 143 -24.88 -1.25 -4.32
N ALA A 144 -24.75 -2.36 -3.60
CA ALA A 144 -24.92 -3.70 -4.12
C ALA A 144 -25.03 -4.65 -2.93
N ASP A 145 -26.23 -5.21 -2.76
CA ASP A 145 -26.57 -6.27 -1.81
C ASP A 145 -25.77 -7.55 -2.07
#